data_AF-A0ABD0RPD8-F1
#
_entry.id   AF-A0ABD0RPD8-F1
#
_cell.length_a   1.000
_cell.length_b   1.000
_cell.length_c   1.000
_cell.angle_alpha   90.00
_cell.angle_beta   90.00
_cell.angle_gamma   90.00
#
_symmetry.space_group_name_H-M   'P 1'
#
loop_
_entity.id
_entity.type
_entity.pdbx_description
1 polymer ?
#
loop_
_entity_poly.entity_id
_entity_poly.type
_entity_poly.pdbx_seq_one_letter_code
_entity_poly.pdbx_strand_id
1 'polypeptide(L)'
;KWIINRLLRIAASPECEDLHLKISSVICSLLHLFRAKGPVLFGLFSTELICLMQNLVYINLMARQSPQWPVVVERFSIKSGDSAVYLTPTILNLPSYASAQALLVTLLTVLTDILQGIFFPREVAIIWDSTCLMMSNGSPRLKAASMVLLTRIVSLGGFPEEHSQPFFSAYLHLLDSLPAYEGSELSVFGKEYQKLSQCVFQSEEGTHCRFERVHVNMLMERLEKLVVGGALQQLKVVEVKATLCEFVPLGYENLQSSDSDHWNKGPAGDSNDTAMAQTM
;
A
#
# COMPACT_ATOMS: atom_id res chain seq x y z
N LYS A 1 -21.57 -8.52 -18.29
CA LYS A 1 -20.65 -7.41 -18.64
C LYS A 1 -21.29 -6.04 -18.48
N TRP A 2 -22.49 -5.77 -19.02
CA TRP A 2 -23.11 -4.43 -19.06
C TRP A 2 -23.31 -3.79 -17.68
N ILE A 3 -23.92 -4.54 -16.75
CA ILE A 3 -24.17 -4.09 -15.38
C ILE A 3 -22.86 -3.72 -14.69
N ILE A 4 -21.86 -4.61 -14.75
CA ILE A 4 -20.55 -4.36 -14.13
C ILE A 4 -19.86 -3.15 -14.78
N ASN A 5 -19.91 -2.99 -16.11
CA ASN A 5 -19.34 -1.80 -16.77
C ASN A 5 -19.97 -0.50 -16.23
N ARG A 6 -21.30 -0.45 -16.11
CA ARG A 6 -22.00 0.72 -15.55
C ARG A 6 -21.55 1.04 -14.13
N LEU A 7 -21.40 0.01 -13.30
CA LEU A 7 -20.90 0.16 -11.93
C LEU A 7 -19.45 0.66 -11.90
N LEU A 8 -18.57 0.08 -12.73
CA LEU A 8 -17.17 0.50 -12.87
C LEU A 8 -17.03 1.94 -13.36
N ARG A 9 -17.93 2.41 -14.23
CA ARG A 9 -17.95 3.82 -14.67
C ARG A 9 -18.26 4.78 -13.52
N ILE A 10 -19.16 4.42 -12.62
CA ILE A 10 -19.46 5.24 -11.43
C ILE A 10 -18.28 5.18 -10.45
N ALA A 11 -17.67 4.01 -10.28
CA ALA A 11 -16.46 3.84 -9.49
C ALA A 11 -15.25 4.64 -10.03
N ALA A 12 -15.22 4.89 -11.34
CA ALA A 12 -14.21 5.75 -11.96
C ALA A 12 -14.49 7.25 -11.77
N SER A 13 -15.64 7.66 -11.24
CA SER A 13 -15.92 9.07 -10.94
C SER A 13 -15.41 9.43 -9.54
N PRO A 14 -14.35 10.25 -9.40
CA PRO A 14 -13.77 10.58 -8.09
C PRO A 14 -14.72 11.41 -7.23
N GLU A 15 -15.70 12.10 -7.81
CA GLU A 15 -16.71 12.89 -7.07
C GLU A 15 -17.77 12.01 -6.35
N CYS A 16 -17.78 10.70 -6.61
CA CYS A 16 -18.78 9.76 -6.10
C CYS A 16 -18.21 8.83 -5.01
N GLU A 17 -17.26 9.30 -4.21
CA GLU A 17 -16.52 8.45 -3.24
C GLU A 17 -17.45 7.69 -2.28
N ASP A 18 -18.50 8.34 -1.79
CA ASP A 18 -19.50 7.72 -0.90
C ASP A 18 -20.24 6.54 -1.51
N LEU A 19 -20.30 6.48 -2.85
CA LEU A 19 -20.90 5.38 -3.59
C LEU A 19 -19.93 4.24 -3.88
N HIS A 20 -18.61 4.48 -3.87
CA HIS A 20 -17.61 3.48 -4.26
C HIS A 20 -17.65 2.23 -3.38
N LEU A 21 -17.88 2.39 -2.07
CA LEU A 21 -18.04 1.26 -1.15
C LEU A 21 -19.30 0.43 -1.46
N LYS A 22 -20.42 1.11 -1.72
CA LYS A 22 -21.68 0.44 -2.09
C LYS A 22 -21.55 -0.28 -3.42
N ILE A 23 -20.91 0.36 -4.40
CA ILE A 23 -20.63 -0.23 -5.71
C ILE A 23 -19.76 -1.48 -5.58
N SER A 24 -18.68 -1.39 -4.80
CA SER A 24 -17.81 -2.54 -4.52
C SER A 24 -18.61 -3.69 -3.93
N SER A 25 -19.44 -3.43 -2.91
CA SER A 25 -20.32 -4.43 -2.28
C SER A 25 -21.31 -5.08 -3.27
N VAL A 26 -21.92 -4.29 -4.17
CA VAL A 26 -22.82 -4.82 -5.20
C VAL A 26 -22.06 -5.71 -6.19
N ILE A 27 -20.89 -5.28 -6.66
CA ILE A 27 -20.04 -6.08 -7.56
C ILE A 27 -19.63 -7.39 -6.87
N CYS A 28 -19.15 -7.32 -5.64
CA CYS A 28 -18.80 -8.48 -4.81
C CYS A 28 -19.97 -9.47 -4.67
N SER A 29 -21.16 -8.96 -4.34
CA SER A 29 -22.37 -9.78 -4.20
C SER A 29 -22.72 -10.52 -5.50
N LEU A 30 -22.61 -9.84 -6.64
CA LEU A 30 -22.80 -10.46 -7.95
C LEU A 30 -21.74 -11.53 -8.25
N LEU A 31 -20.48 -11.28 -7.91
CA LEU A 31 -19.40 -12.24 -8.12
C LEU A 31 -19.52 -13.46 -7.21
N HIS A 32 -19.92 -13.29 -5.95
CA HIS A 32 -20.22 -14.41 -5.05
C HIS A 32 -21.41 -15.23 -5.55
N LEU A 33 -22.44 -14.58 -6.09
CA LEU A 33 -23.55 -15.27 -6.73
C LEU A 33 -23.07 -16.11 -7.93
N PHE A 34 -22.21 -15.55 -8.79
CA PHE A 34 -21.62 -16.29 -9.90
C PHE A 34 -20.70 -17.41 -9.42
N ARG A 35 -19.95 -17.20 -8.34
CA ARG A 35 -19.12 -18.26 -7.75
C ARG A 35 -19.97 -19.47 -7.36
N ALA A 36 -21.13 -19.25 -6.77
CA ALA A 36 -22.03 -20.32 -6.35
C ALA A 36 -22.85 -20.95 -7.49
N LYS A 37 -23.38 -20.14 -8.43
CA LYS A 37 -24.37 -20.58 -9.42
C LYS A 37 -23.89 -20.59 -10.87
N GLY A 38 -22.69 -20.08 -11.16
CA GLY A 38 -22.16 -19.93 -12.50
C GLY A 38 -20.63 -19.78 -12.51
N PRO A 39 -19.88 -20.81 -12.08
CA PRO A 39 -18.43 -20.71 -11.87
C PRO A 39 -17.65 -20.33 -13.14
N VAL A 40 -18.15 -20.70 -14.33
CA VAL A 40 -17.58 -20.26 -15.61
C VAL A 40 -17.66 -18.74 -15.77
N LEU A 41 -18.81 -18.14 -15.41
CA LEU A 41 -18.97 -16.68 -15.44
C LEU A 41 -18.10 -16.02 -14.38
N PHE A 42 -18.00 -16.61 -13.19
CA PHE A 42 -17.11 -16.13 -12.15
C PHE A 42 -15.65 -16.09 -12.64
N GLY A 43 -15.14 -17.19 -13.20
CA GLY A 43 -13.79 -17.24 -13.77
C GLY A 43 -13.59 -16.17 -14.84
N LEU A 44 -14.52 -16.03 -15.79
CA LEU A 44 -14.46 -15.03 -16.85
C LEU A 44 -14.42 -13.60 -16.29
N PHE A 45 -15.29 -13.27 -15.33
CA PHE A 45 -15.32 -11.93 -14.75
C PHE A 45 -14.10 -11.63 -13.88
N SER A 46 -13.63 -12.61 -13.11
CA SER A 46 -12.41 -12.48 -12.34
C SER A 46 -11.19 -12.23 -13.22
N THR A 47 -11.03 -12.98 -14.32
CA THR A 47 -9.96 -12.73 -15.29
C THR A 47 -10.09 -11.35 -15.93
N GLU A 48 -11.30 -10.91 -16.29
CA GLU A 48 -11.53 -9.56 -16.83
C GLU A 48 -11.17 -8.47 -15.81
N LEU A 49 -11.44 -8.65 -14.52
CA LEU A 49 -11.06 -7.71 -13.45
C LEU A 49 -9.53 -7.65 -13.28
N ILE A 50 -8.85 -8.80 -13.27
CA ILE A 50 -7.38 -8.86 -13.19
C ILE A 50 -6.76 -8.17 -14.40
N CYS A 51 -7.22 -8.48 -15.62
CA CYS A 51 -6.72 -7.84 -16.83
C CYS A 51 -7.02 -6.34 -16.88
N LEU A 52 -8.18 -5.90 -16.36
CA LEU A 52 -8.49 -4.48 -16.23
C LEU A 52 -7.52 -3.79 -15.27
N MET A 53 -7.25 -4.38 -14.10
CA MET A 53 -6.27 -3.86 -13.15
C MET A 53 -4.88 -3.72 -13.79
N GLN A 54 -4.37 -4.76 -14.46
CA GLN A 54 -3.08 -4.70 -15.15
C GLN A 54 -3.02 -3.59 -16.21
N ASN A 55 -4.08 -3.47 -17.03
CA ASN A 55 -4.17 -2.41 -18.04
C ASN A 55 -4.10 -1.02 -17.40
N LEU A 56 -4.80 -0.82 -16.28
CA LEU A 56 -4.80 0.46 -15.57
C LEU A 56 -3.44 0.73 -14.92
N VAL A 57 -2.80 -0.26 -14.29
CA VAL A 57 -1.44 -0.11 -13.74
C VAL A 57 -0.45 0.27 -14.84
N TYR A 58 -0.54 -0.36 -16.01
CA TYR A 58 0.31 -0.02 -17.15
C TYR A 58 0.13 1.43 -17.61
N ILE A 59 -1.12 1.86 -17.81
CA ILE A 59 -1.46 3.22 -18.28
C ILE A 59 -1.08 4.27 -17.23
N ASN A 60 -1.31 3.98 -15.96
CA ASN A 60 -1.28 4.95 -14.86
C ASN A 60 0.12 5.10 -14.23
N LEU A 61 0.86 4.00 -14.11
CA LEU A 61 2.09 3.95 -13.30
C LEU A 61 3.35 3.56 -14.08
N MET A 62 3.21 2.97 -15.27
CA MET A 62 4.35 2.46 -16.06
C MET A 62 4.56 3.18 -17.40
N ALA A 63 3.55 3.91 -17.88
CA ALA A 63 3.66 4.64 -19.13
C ALA A 63 4.79 5.69 -19.03
N ARG A 64 5.85 5.52 -19.84
CA ARG A 64 7.00 6.44 -19.89
C ARG A 64 6.63 7.87 -20.31
N GLN A 65 5.49 8.02 -20.98
CA GLN A 65 4.89 9.29 -21.33
C GLN A 65 3.61 9.42 -20.52
N SER A 66 3.35 10.61 -19.98
CA SER A 66 2.08 10.88 -19.31
C SER A 66 0.94 10.56 -20.28
N PRO A 67 -0.01 9.68 -19.91
CA PRO A 67 -1.08 9.32 -20.81
C PRO A 67 -1.86 10.59 -21.18
N GLN A 68 -2.16 10.74 -22.48
CA GLN A 68 -3.03 11.82 -22.92
C GLN A 68 -4.46 11.47 -22.51
N TRP A 69 -4.92 12.08 -21.41
CA TRP A 69 -6.29 11.95 -20.94
C TRP A 69 -7.24 12.69 -21.89
N PRO A 70 -8.46 12.19 -22.16
CA PRO A 70 -9.09 10.99 -21.58
C PRO A 70 -8.61 9.67 -22.19
N VAL A 71 -8.60 8.60 -21.41
CA VAL A 71 -8.19 7.25 -21.85
C VAL A 71 -9.39 6.32 -21.94
N VAL A 72 -9.53 5.66 -23.10
CA VAL A 72 -10.55 4.64 -23.33
C VAL A 72 -10.00 3.26 -22.96
N VAL A 73 -10.74 2.53 -22.13
CA VAL A 73 -10.43 1.15 -21.74
C VAL A 73 -11.44 0.21 -22.37
N GLU A 74 -10.97 -0.68 -23.23
CA GLU A 74 -11.83 -1.63 -23.95
C GLU A 74 -12.32 -2.82 -23.09
N ARG A 75 -11.71 -3.04 -21.91
CA ARG A 75 -12.15 -4.07 -20.97
C ARG A 75 -13.57 -3.79 -20.50
N PHE A 76 -14.37 -4.84 -20.36
CA PHE A 76 -15.81 -4.75 -20.08
C PHE A 76 -16.64 -3.97 -21.12
N SER A 77 -16.07 -3.55 -22.26
CA SER A 77 -16.84 -2.83 -23.28
C SER A 77 -17.90 -3.71 -23.92
N ILE A 78 -19.00 -3.07 -24.33
CA ILE A 78 -20.07 -3.72 -25.10
C ILE A 78 -20.21 -2.93 -26.40
N LYS A 79 -19.89 -3.60 -27.51
CA LYS A 79 -20.01 -3.06 -28.86
C LYS A 79 -21.43 -3.24 -29.38
N SER A 80 -21.88 -2.30 -30.20
CA SER A 80 -23.14 -2.41 -30.94
C SER A 80 -23.05 -3.61 -31.89
N GLY A 81 -23.75 -4.70 -31.61
CA GLY A 81 -23.77 -5.88 -32.47
C GLY A 81 -23.94 -7.21 -31.73
N ASP A 82 -23.56 -7.29 -30.46
CA ASP A 82 -23.66 -8.53 -29.69
C ASP A 82 -25.06 -8.70 -29.07
N SER A 83 -25.97 -9.38 -29.78
CA SER A 83 -27.19 -10.07 -29.28
C SER A 83 -28.26 -9.26 -28.50
N ALA A 84 -28.00 -8.03 -28.07
CA ALA A 84 -28.86 -7.26 -27.18
C ALA A 84 -29.02 -5.82 -27.69
N VAL A 85 -29.85 -5.66 -28.73
CA VAL A 85 -30.16 -4.37 -29.38
C VAL A 85 -30.72 -3.32 -28.40
N TYR A 86 -31.30 -3.77 -27.29
CA TYR A 86 -31.85 -2.91 -26.24
C TYR A 86 -30.80 -2.33 -25.28
N LEU A 87 -29.58 -2.85 -25.27
CA LEU A 87 -28.52 -2.35 -24.39
C LEU A 87 -27.77 -1.23 -25.08
N THR A 88 -27.73 -0.07 -24.43
CA THR A 88 -26.87 1.03 -24.90
C THR A 88 -25.41 0.57 -24.85
N PRO A 89 -24.65 0.71 -25.94
CA PRO A 89 -23.21 0.47 -25.95
C PRO A 89 -22.54 1.27 -24.84
N THR A 90 -21.62 0.63 -24.14
CA THR A 90 -20.94 1.22 -23.00
C THR A 90 -19.45 0.95 -23.08
N ILE A 91 -18.69 2.03 -22.98
CA ILE A 91 -17.23 2.04 -22.99
C ILE A 91 -16.79 2.69 -21.68
N LEU A 92 -15.74 2.14 -21.08
CA LEU A 92 -15.13 2.71 -19.88
C LEU A 92 -14.17 3.81 -20.33
N ASN A 93 -14.61 5.06 -20.23
CA ASN A 93 -13.80 6.24 -20.54
C ASN A 93 -13.34 6.88 -19.23
N LEU A 94 -12.03 7.03 -19.06
CA LEU A 94 -11.43 7.61 -17.87
C LEU A 94 -11.00 9.05 -18.19
N PRO A 95 -11.66 10.06 -17.60
CA PRO A 95 -11.38 11.45 -17.95
C PRO A 95 -10.09 12.00 -17.34
N SER A 96 -9.55 11.36 -16.31
CA SER A 96 -8.38 11.86 -15.58
C SER A 96 -7.62 10.76 -14.84
N TYR A 97 -6.40 11.09 -14.41
CA TYR A 97 -5.59 10.26 -13.51
C TYR A 97 -6.32 9.89 -12.22
N ALA A 98 -7.01 10.86 -11.60
CA ALA A 98 -7.81 10.62 -10.39
C ALA A 98 -8.92 9.60 -10.62
N SER A 99 -9.53 9.59 -11.82
CA SER A 99 -10.56 8.63 -12.19
C SER A 99 -10.01 7.20 -12.26
N ALA A 100 -8.80 7.05 -12.81
CA ALA A 100 -8.11 5.76 -12.86
C ALA A 100 -7.69 5.28 -11.47
N GLN A 101 -7.22 6.18 -10.59
CA GLN A 101 -6.88 5.86 -9.20
C GLN A 101 -8.12 5.40 -8.41
N ALA A 102 -9.24 6.11 -8.51
CA ALA A 102 -10.51 5.72 -7.88
C ALA A 102 -11.01 4.35 -8.34
N LEU A 103 -10.91 4.08 -9.64
CA LEU A 103 -11.24 2.77 -10.20
C LEU A 103 -10.31 1.67 -9.68
N LEU A 104 -9.00 1.91 -9.62
CA LEU A 104 -8.03 0.95 -9.07
C LEU A 104 -8.34 0.61 -7.61
N VAL A 105 -8.69 1.59 -6.77
CA VAL A 105 -9.12 1.36 -5.37
C VAL A 105 -10.33 0.44 -5.31
N THR A 106 -11.33 0.69 -6.16
CA THR A 106 -12.53 -0.16 -6.25
C THR A 106 -12.18 -1.58 -6.70
N LEU A 107 -11.30 -1.73 -7.69
CA LEU A 107 -10.85 -3.05 -8.17
C LEU A 107 -10.11 -3.83 -7.10
N LEU A 108 -9.22 -3.18 -6.33
CA LEU A 108 -8.52 -3.82 -5.21
C LEU A 108 -9.48 -4.27 -4.12
N THR A 109 -10.49 -3.45 -3.82
CA THR A 109 -11.52 -3.79 -2.83
C THR A 109 -12.30 -5.03 -3.26
N VAL A 110 -12.74 -5.07 -4.52
CA VAL A 110 -13.47 -6.22 -5.10
C VAL A 110 -12.58 -7.46 -5.15
N LEU A 111 -11.33 -7.34 -5.59
CA LEU A 111 -10.39 -8.45 -5.69
C LEU A 111 -10.02 -9.02 -4.32
N THR A 112 -9.87 -8.18 -3.30
CA THR A 112 -9.63 -8.60 -1.91
C THR A 112 -10.75 -9.50 -1.41
N ASP A 113 -12.00 -9.12 -1.69
CA ASP A 113 -13.19 -9.83 -1.23
C ASP A 113 -13.38 -11.18 -1.93
N ILE A 114 -13.15 -11.23 -3.25
CA ILE A 114 -13.30 -12.47 -4.03
C ILE A 114 -12.04 -13.34 -4.04
N LEU A 115 -10.95 -12.92 -3.40
CA LEU A 115 -9.61 -13.53 -3.55
C LEU A 115 -9.60 -15.04 -3.32
N GLN A 116 -10.34 -15.53 -2.32
CA GLN A 116 -10.46 -16.96 -2.03
C GLN A 116 -11.07 -17.79 -3.18
N GLY A 117 -11.77 -17.16 -4.12
CA GLY A 117 -12.32 -17.83 -5.31
C GLY A 117 -11.33 -17.90 -6.47
N ILE A 118 -10.26 -17.11 -6.43
CA ILE A 118 -9.30 -16.92 -7.53
C ILE A 118 -7.86 -17.20 -7.07
N PHE A 119 -7.69 -17.93 -5.97
CA PHE A 119 -6.40 -18.18 -5.34
C PHE A 119 -5.60 -19.28 -6.07
N PHE A 120 -5.22 -18.97 -7.31
CA PHE A 120 -4.36 -19.79 -8.14
C PHE A 120 -2.99 -19.13 -8.26
N PRO A 121 -1.86 -19.90 -8.27
CA PRO A 121 -0.52 -19.32 -8.21
C PRO A 121 -0.25 -18.24 -9.28
N ARG A 122 -0.70 -18.47 -10.52
CA ARG A 122 -0.51 -17.54 -11.63
C ARG A 122 -1.26 -16.23 -11.44
N GLU A 123 -2.53 -16.30 -11.05
CA GLU A 123 -3.39 -15.16 -10.80
C GLU A 123 -2.89 -14.36 -9.58
N VAL A 124 -2.49 -15.06 -8.52
CA VAL A 124 -1.91 -14.45 -7.31
C VAL A 124 -0.61 -13.72 -7.64
N ALA A 125 0.29 -14.31 -8.43
CA ALA A 125 1.52 -13.67 -8.89
C ALA A 125 1.24 -12.35 -9.65
N ILE A 126 0.31 -12.38 -10.60
CA ILE A 126 -0.09 -11.20 -11.38
C ILE A 126 -0.67 -10.10 -10.49
N ILE A 127 -1.58 -10.47 -9.58
CA ILE A 127 -2.21 -9.53 -8.66
C ILE A 127 -1.15 -8.96 -7.72
N TRP A 128 -0.26 -9.79 -7.20
CA TRP A 128 0.81 -9.40 -6.29
C TRP A 128 1.73 -8.34 -6.89
N ASP A 129 2.31 -8.62 -8.06
CA ASP A 129 3.25 -7.71 -8.74
C ASP A 129 2.58 -6.36 -9.04
N SER A 130 1.36 -6.41 -9.58
CA SER A 130 0.59 -5.20 -9.90
C SER A 130 0.27 -4.39 -8.64
N THR A 131 -0.05 -5.06 -7.54
CA THR A 131 -0.39 -4.43 -6.26
C THR A 131 0.83 -3.82 -5.58
N CYS A 132 2.02 -4.43 -5.71
CA CYS A 132 3.27 -3.83 -5.25
C CYS A 132 3.54 -2.49 -5.96
N LEU A 133 3.32 -2.41 -7.28
CA LEU A 133 3.47 -1.16 -8.04
C LEU A 133 2.50 -0.06 -7.60
N MET A 134 1.27 -0.44 -7.24
CA MET A 134 0.27 0.48 -6.72
C MET A 134 0.61 0.95 -5.29
N MET A 135 1.18 0.08 -4.46
CA MET A 135 1.67 0.43 -3.13
C MET A 135 2.83 1.44 -3.17
N SER A 136 3.74 1.35 -4.15
CA SER A 136 4.86 2.28 -4.27
C SER A 136 4.44 3.63 -4.87
N ASN A 137 3.61 3.63 -5.92
CA ASN A 137 3.37 4.83 -6.75
C ASN A 137 1.94 5.42 -6.61
N GLY A 138 1.03 4.75 -5.90
CA GLY A 138 -0.36 5.16 -5.80
C GLY A 138 -0.62 6.37 -4.90
N SER A 139 -1.83 6.93 -5.00
CA SER A 139 -2.37 7.87 -4.01
C SER A 139 -2.44 7.23 -2.61
N PRO A 140 -2.51 8.00 -1.50
CA PRO A 140 -2.58 7.43 -0.15
C PRO A 140 -3.69 6.37 0.03
N ARG A 141 -4.85 6.58 -0.58
CA ARG A 141 -5.96 5.62 -0.58
C ARG A 141 -5.65 4.36 -1.39
N LEU A 142 -5.01 4.50 -2.55
CA LEU A 142 -4.59 3.36 -3.35
C LEU A 142 -3.52 2.54 -2.63
N LYS A 143 -2.60 3.20 -1.91
CA LYS A 143 -1.61 2.53 -1.05
C LYS A 143 -2.28 1.72 0.06
N ALA A 144 -3.24 2.30 0.77
CA ALA A 144 -4.02 1.59 1.79
C ALA A 144 -4.72 0.35 1.22
N ALA A 145 -5.46 0.50 0.12
CA ALA A 145 -6.15 -0.62 -0.54
C ALA A 145 -5.17 -1.70 -1.05
N SER A 146 -3.99 -1.29 -1.51
CA SER A 146 -2.93 -2.21 -1.94
C SER A 146 -2.39 -3.03 -0.77
N MET A 147 -2.11 -2.38 0.37
CA MET A 147 -1.64 -3.06 1.58
C MET A 147 -2.67 -4.04 2.12
N VAL A 148 -3.96 -3.71 2.07
CA VAL A 148 -5.05 -4.62 2.43
C VAL A 148 -5.04 -5.88 1.57
N LEU A 149 -4.94 -5.73 0.25
CA LEU A 149 -4.92 -6.88 -0.66
C LEU A 149 -3.65 -7.73 -0.48
N LEU A 150 -2.48 -7.12 -0.34
CA LEU A 150 -1.22 -7.83 -0.08
C LEU A 150 -1.29 -8.62 1.23
N THR A 151 -1.77 -8.00 2.31
CA THR A 151 -2.01 -8.66 3.60
C THR A 151 -2.98 -9.85 3.44
N ARG A 152 -4.02 -9.67 2.62
CA ARG A 152 -4.99 -10.74 2.35
C ARG A 152 -4.38 -11.91 1.56
N ILE A 153 -3.47 -11.65 0.63
CA ILE A 153 -2.73 -12.71 -0.08
C ILE A 153 -1.86 -13.48 0.90
N VAL A 154 -1.04 -12.78 1.71
CA VAL A 154 -0.11 -13.41 2.67
C VAL A 154 -0.88 -14.22 3.71
N SER A 155 -1.98 -13.70 4.25
CA SER A 155 -2.80 -14.43 5.23
C SER A 155 -3.52 -15.67 4.69
N LEU A 156 -3.71 -15.79 3.37
CA LEU A 156 -4.38 -16.95 2.76
C LEU A 156 -3.41 -18.06 2.36
N GLY A 157 -2.22 -17.73 1.86
CA GLY A 157 -1.30 -18.72 1.30
C GLY A 157 0.17 -18.50 1.61
N GLY A 158 0.50 -17.59 2.54
CA GLY A 158 1.86 -17.23 2.86
C GLY A 158 2.47 -16.21 1.90
N PHE A 159 3.71 -15.83 2.17
CA PHE A 159 4.45 -14.86 1.37
C PHE A 159 4.91 -15.48 0.03
N PRO A 160 4.63 -14.85 -1.13
CA PRO A 160 5.10 -15.34 -2.43
C PRO A 160 6.61 -15.13 -2.62
N GLU A 161 7.45 -16.09 -2.21
CA GLU A 161 8.91 -15.97 -2.24
C GLU A 161 9.49 -15.71 -3.65
N GLU A 162 8.93 -16.36 -4.68
CA GLU A 162 9.30 -16.15 -6.10
C GLU A 162 9.03 -14.71 -6.59
N HIS A 163 8.14 -13.99 -5.89
CA HIS A 163 7.77 -12.60 -6.16
C HIS A 163 8.18 -11.65 -5.02
N SER A 164 9.25 -11.99 -4.31
CA SER A 164 9.83 -11.18 -3.23
C SER A 164 10.34 -9.82 -3.74
N GLN A 165 11.03 -9.80 -4.89
CA GLN A 165 11.66 -8.60 -5.43
C GLN A 165 10.67 -7.44 -5.69
N PRO A 166 9.52 -7.63 -6.37
CA PRO A 166 8.50 -6.59 -6.51
C PRO A 166 8.03 -6.01 -5.18
N PHE A 167 7.81 -6.87 -4.17
CA PHE A 167 7.38 -6.45 -2.84
C PHE A 167 8.44 -5.60 -2.14
N PHE A 168 9.68 -6.10 -2.05
CA PHE A 168 10.76 -5.36 -1.39
C PHE A 168 11.06 -4.05 -2.12
N SER A 169 11.10 -4.04 -3.44
CA SER A 169 11.27 -2.79 -4.20
C SER A 169 10.17 -1.77 -3.85
N ALA A 170 8.92 -2.20 -3.75
CA ALA A 170 7.82 -1.31 -3.42
C ALA A 170 7.83 -0.85 -1.95
N TYR A 171 8.16 -1.75 -1.03
CA TYR A 171 8.23 -1.47 0.41
C TYR A 171 9.39 -0.52 0.72
N LEU A 172 10.58 -0.74 0.14
CA LEU A 172 11.74 0.15 0.29
C LEU A 172 11.47 1.54 -0.30
N HIS A 173 10.81 1.61 -1.46
CA HIS A 173 10.38 2.89 -2.02
C HIS A 173 9.38 3.61 -1.09
N LEU A 174 8.46 2.88 -0.49
CA LEU A 174 7.55 3.45 0.49
C LEU A 174 8.32 4.01 1.69
N LEU A 175 9.27 3.25 2.26
CA LEU A 175 10.13 3.71 3.36
C LEU A 175 10.85 5.01 3.04
N ASP A 176 11.47 5.11 1.85
CA ASP A 176 12.16 6.33 1.40
C ASP A 176 11.20 7.53 1.31
N SER A 177 9.94 7.28 0.96
CA SER A 177 8.92 8.33 0.80
C SER A 177 8.20 8.72 2.09
N LEU A 178 8.31 7.94 3.18
CA LEU A 178 7.63 8.22 4.45
C LEU A 178 7.88 9.63 5.00
N PRO A 179 9.12 10.18 4.97
CA PRO A 179 9.38 11.52 5.48
C PRO A 179 8.74 12.64 4.65
N ALA A 180 8.40 12.37 3.39
CA ALA A 180 7.81 13.35 2.48
C ALA A 180 6.29 13.51 2.65
N TYR A 181 5.62 12.56 3.32
CA TYR A 181 4.17 12.60 3.50
C TYR A 181 3.74 13.51 4.66
N GLU A 182 2.61 14.17 4.47
CA GLU A 182 1.95 14.84 5.58
C GLU A 182 1.32 13.84 6.56
N GLY A 183 1.14 14.25 7.82
CA GLY A 183 0.52 13.39 8.84
C GLY A 183 -0.92 12.97 8.49
N SER A 184 -1.66 13.81 7.78
CA SER A 184 -2.99 13.52 7.23
C SER A 184 -2.93 12.38 6.21
N GLU A 185 -1.99 12.41 5.28
CA GLU A 185 -1.80 11.37 4.25
C GLU A 185 -1.33 10.05 4.86
N LEU A 186 -0.37 10.10 5.78
CA LEU A 186 0.10 8.92 6.51
C LEU A 186 -1.03 8.27 7.30
N SER A 187 -1.96 9.05 7.85
CA SER A 187 -3.10 8.50 8.60
C SER A 187 -4.05 7.67 7.74
N VAL A 188 -4.09 7.90 6.41
CA VAL A 188 -4.94 7.16 5.48
C VAL A 188 -4.52 5.70 5.36
N PHE A 189 -3.20 5.43 5.38
CA PHE A 189 -2.67 4.08 5.15
C PHE A 189 -1.86 3.51 6.32
N GLY A 190 -1.58 4.29 7.38
CA GLY A 190 -0.69 3.90 8.47
C GLY A 190 -1.10 2.60 9.19
N LYS A 191 -2.41 2.40 9.40
CA LYS A 191 -2.94 1.15 9.98
C LYS A 191 -2.71 -0.05 9.06
N GLU A 192 -2.91 0.13 7.76
CA GLU A 192 -2.73 -0.95 6.79
C GLU A 192 -1.25 -1.25 6.55
N TYR A 193 -0.39 -0.23 6.65
CA TYR A 193 1.07 -0.38 6.66
C TYR A 193 1.54 -1.22 7.85
N GLN A 194 1.04 -0.91 9.05
CA GLN A 194 1.35 -1.70 10.24
C GLN A 194 0.93 -3.15 10.08
N LYS A 195 -0.33 -3.40 9.67
CA LYS A 195 -0.84 -4.77 9.45
C LYS A 195 -0.05 -5.54 8.41
N LEU A 196 0.29 -4.91 7.28
CA LEU A 196 1.08 -5.57 6.24
C LEU A 196 2.48 -5.92 6.76
N SER A 197 3.13 -4.98 7.43
CA SER A 197 4.48 -5.17 7.96
C SER A 197 4.49 -6.29 9.00
N GLN A 198 3.50 -6.29 9.89
CA GLN A 198 3.32 -7.37 10.85
C GLN A 198 3.05 -8.71 10.15
N CYS A 199 2.17 -8.74 9.16
CA CYS A 199 1.83 -9.98 8.45
C CYS A 199 3.01 -10.57 7.67
N VAL A 200 3.91 -9.75 7.12
CA VAL A 200 5.05 -10.21 6.31
C VAL A 200 6.28 -10.50 7.17
N PHE A 201 6.54 -9.68 8.18
CA PHE A 201 7.80 -9.70 8.91
C PHE A 201 7.69 -10.27 10.32
N GLN A 202 6.49 -10.57 10.84
CA GLN A 202 6.39 -11.19 12.16
C GLN A 202 7.12 -12.54 12.21
N SER A 203 7.82 -12.69 13.33
CA SER A 203 8.75 -13.77 13.64
C SER A 203 7.99 -15.03 14.01
N GLU A 204 7.68 -15.85 13.01
CA GLU A 204 7.67 -17.29 13.21
C GLU A 204 9.13 -17.78 13.12
N GLU A 205 9.49 -18.82 13.87
CA GLU A 205 10.83 -19.41 13.78
C GLU A 205 11.19 -19.72 12.32
N GLY A 206 12.23 -19.07 11.80
CA GLY A 206 12.67 -19.23 10.41
C GLY A 206 12.17 -18.18 9.41
N THR A 207 11.36 -17.17 9.78
CA THR A 207 10.91 -16.10 8.86
C THR A 207 12.09 -15.39 8.18
N HIS A 208 13.20 -15.14 8.89
CA HIS A 208 14.39 -14.52 8.31
C HIS A 208 15.12 -15.38 7.27
N CYS A 209 14.90 -16.70 7.26
CA CYS A 209 15.46 -17.60 6.26
C CYS A 209 14.65 -17.61 4.96
N ARG A 210 13.41 -17.08 4.97
CA ARG A 210 12.52 -17.00 3.79
C ARG A 210 12.92 -15.90 2.82
N PHE A 211 13.64 -14.89 3.29
CA PHE A 211 14.04 -13.75 2.47
C PHE A 211 15.49 -13.87 2.02
N GLU A 212 15.76 -13.43 0.79
CA GLU A 212 17.14 -13.29 0.33
C GLU A 212 17.88 -12.27 1.19
N ARG A 213 19.14 -12.57 1.55
CA ARG A 213 19.96 -11.67 2.37
C ARG A 213 20.08 -10.26 1.79
N VAL A 214 20.05 -10.15 0.46
CA VAL A 214 20.09 -8.86 -0.24
C VAL A 214 18.91 -7.98 0.15
N HIS A 215 17.69 -8.54 0.18
CA HIS A 215 16.49 -7.79 0.56
C HIS A 215 16.52 -7.33 2.02
N VAL A 216 16.95 -8.22 2.92
CA VAL A 216 17.06 -7.89 4.35
C VAL A 216 18.12 -6.80 4.57
N ASN A 217 19.28 -6.91 3.92
CA ASN A 217 20.33 -5.89 4.02
C ASN A 217 19.85 -4.52 3.52
N MET A 218 19.15 -4.50 2.38
CA MET A 218 18.57 -3.25 1.85
C MET A 218 17.54 -2.65 2.81
N LEU A 219 16.68 -3.47 3.41
CA LEU A 219 15.71 -3.03 4.41
C LEU A 219 16.42 -2.37 5.61
N MET A 220 17.43 -3.03 6.16
CA MET A 220 18.21 -2.49 7.27
C MET A 220 18.91 -1.18 6.91
N GLU A 221 19.49 -1.07 5.72
CA GLU A 221 20.15 0.17 5.25
C GLU A 221 19.16 1.35 5.16
N ARG A 222 17.93 1.12 4.69
CA ARG A 222 16.91 2.17 4.62
C ARG A 222 16.37 2.55 6.00
N LEU A 223 16.19 1.58 6.88
CA LEU A 223 15.80 1.84 8.26
C LEU A 223 16.87 2.64 9.00
N GLU A 224 18.15 2.29 8.84
CA GLU A 224 19.27 3.04 9.42
C GLU A 224 19.28 4.50 8.95
N LYS A 225 19.08 4.75 7.64
CA LYS A 225 18.97 6.11 7.10
C LYS A 225 17.82 6.91 7.72
N LEU A 226 16.66 6.28 7.94
CA LEU A 226 15.51 6.93 8.58
C LEU A 226 15.76 7.27 10.05
N VAL A 227 16.48 6.40 10.77
CA VAL A 227 16.84 6.58 12.19
C VAL A 227 17.91 7.66 12.33
N VAL A 228 19.03 7.54 11.62
CA VAL A 228 20.17 8.47 11.68
C VAL A 228 19.78 9.85 11.15
N GLY A 229 18.93 9.91 10.13
CA GLY A 229 18.44 11.15 9.54
C GLY A 229 17.41 11.90 10.40
N GLY A 230 17.02 11.38 11.58
CA GLY A 230 16.05 12.04 12.46
C GLY A 230 14.61 12.03 11.95
N ALA A 231 14.35 11.38 10.81
CA ALA A 231 13.04 11.39 10.14
C ALA A 231 12.02 10.55 10.92
N LEU A 232 12.46 9.46 11.55
CA LEU A 232 11.60 8.61 12.38
C LEU A 232 10.95 9.38 13.54
N GLN A 233 11.66 10.34 14.14
CA GLN A 233 11.16 11.17 15.24
C GLN A 233 10.10 12.18 14.77
N GLN A 234 10.16 12.59 13.50
CA GLN A 234 9.26 13.59 12.91
C GLN A 234 7.92 13.00 12.45
N LEU A 235 7.83 11.67 12.34
CA LEU A 235 6.60 10.97 11.98
C LEU A 235 5.54 11.13 13.09
N LYS A 236 4.42 11.77 12.73
CA LYS A 236 3.29 12.05 13.65
C LYS A 236 2.32 10.88 13.82
N VAL A 237 2.34 9.91 12.89
CA VAL A 237 1.42 8.77 12.89
C VAL A 237 2.03 7.62 13.68
N VAL A 238 1.38 7.26 14.79
CA VAL A 238 1.90 6.30 15.78
C VAL A 238 2.07 4.92 15.18
N GLU A 239 1.13 4.46 14.34
CA GLU A 239 1.15 3.13 13.73
C GLU A 239 2.40 2.93 12.86
N VAL A 240 2.74 3.92 12.03
CA VAL A 240 3.94 3.86 11.18
C VAL A 240 5.21 3.89 12.02
N LYS A 241 5.27 4.78 13.01
CA LYS A 241 6.43 4.89 13.91
C LYS A 241 6.67 3.62 14.71
N ALA A 242 5.62 3.06 15.32
CA ALA A 242 5.69 1.83 16.10
C ALA A 242 6.19 0.66 15.25
N THR A 243 5.65 0.53 14.03
CA THR A 243 6.07 -0.49 13.07
C THR A 243 7.56 -0.39 12.75
N LEU A 244 8.08 0.81 12.52
CA LEU A 244 9.51 1.01 12.23
C LEU A 244 10.40 0.71 13.45
N CYS A 245 9.95 1.06 14.65
CA CYS A 245 10.67 0.76 15.89
C CYS A 245 10.79 -0.75 16.14
N GLU A 246 9.80 -1.56 15.74
CA GLU A 246 9.86 -3.03 15.85
C GLU A 246 11.03 -3.64 15.05
N PHE A 247 11.52 -2.97 14.00
CA PHE A 247 12.66 -3.44 13.20
C PHE A 247 14.03 -3.00 13.75
N VAL A 248 14.09 -2.03 14.66
CA VAL A 248 15.35 -1.50 15.17
C VAL A 248 15.83 -2.40 16.33
N PRO A 249 17.04 -2.98 16.27
CA PRO A 249 17.58 -3.75 17.39
C PRO A 249 17.65 -2.89 18.66
N LEU A 250 17.18 -3.45 19.77
CA LEU A 250 17.27 -2.87 21.12
C LEU A 250 18.72 -2.49 21.42
N GLY A 251 19.05 -1.20 21.30
CA GLY A 251 20.42 -0.69 21.41
C GLY A 251 20.60 0.72 20.84
N TYR A 252 19.79 1.10 19.84
CA TYR A 252 19.74 2.48 19.32
C TYR A 252 18.78 3.39 20.08
N GLU A 253 17.95 2.84 20.97
CA GLU A 253 16.97 3.60 21.76
C GLU A 253 17.64 4.44 22.87
N ASN A 254 18.85 4.09 23.29
CA ASN A 254 19.54 4.70 24.43
C ASN A 254 20.32 5.99 24.12
N LEU A 255 20.34 6.46 22.87
CA LEU A 255 20.82 7.83 22.59
C LEU A 255 19.82 8.91 23.07
N GLN A 256 18.63 8.50 23.53
CA GLN A 256 17.61 9.40 24.08
C GLN A 256 17.86 9.84 25.53
N SER A 257 18.83 9.28 26.27
CA SER A 257 19.02 9.63 27.69
C SER A 257 20.38 10.24 28.05
N SER A 258 21.32 10.43 27.12
CA SER A 258 22.67 10.92 27.46
C SER A 258 22.96 12.38 27.05
N ASP A 259 22.15 13.00 26.18
CA ASP A 259 22.41 14.38 25.72
C ASP A 259 21.51 15.45 26.38
N SER A 260 20.56 15.09 27.26
CA SER A 260 19.77 16.07 28.01
C SER A 260 20.40 16.51 29.34
N ASP A 261 21.39 15.80 29.86
CA ASP A 261 21.89 16.02 31.22
C ASP A 261 23.18 16.85 31.31
N HIS A 262 23.76 17.25 30.17
CA HIS A 262 25.06 17.95 30.18
C HIS A 262 25.01 19.47 30.01
N TRP A 263 23.83 20.09 29.88
CA TRP A 263 23.71 21.55 29.65
C TRP A 263 22.89 22.32 30.70
N ASN A 264 22.77 21.80 31.93
CA ASN A 264 22.14 22.54 33.03
C ASN A 264 23.00 22.59 34.30
N LYS A 265 24.22 23.13 34.17
CA LYS A 265 24.93 23.75 35.30
C LYS A 265 25.57 25.06 34.82
N GLY A 266 24.75 26.10 34.77
CA GLY A 266 25.23 27.49 34.81
C GLY A 266 25.73 27.87 36.21
N PRO A 267 26.60 28.87 36.33
CA PRO A 267 27.44 29.10 37.50
C PRO A 267 26.70 29.88 38.58
N ALA A 268 26.76 29.42 39.83
CA ALA A 268 26.46 30.25 40.99
C ALA A 268 27.79 30.72 41.58
N GLY A 269 28.11 31.99 41.38
CA GLY A 269 29.10 32.68 42.20
C GLY A 269 28.48 33.01 43.55
N ASP A 270 29.25 32.84 44.61
CA ASP A 270 29.13 33.66 45.81
C ASP A 270 30.54 33.94 46.33
N SER A 271 30.77 35.23 46.58
CA SER A 271 32.02 35.86 46.99
C SER A 271 32.14 35.98 48.50
N ASN A 272 33.39 35.92 48.98
CA ASN A 272 33.93 36.37 50.29
C ASN A 272 33.48 35.57 51.54
N ASP A 273 34.35 35.21 52.49
CA ASP A 273 35.41 36.00 53.12
C ASP A 273 36.54 35.13 53.72
N THR A 274 37.79 35.59 53.51
CA THR A 274 38.89 35.79 54.48
C THR A 274 39.15 34.78 55.62
N ALA A 275 40.28 34.06 55.57
CA ALA A 275 41.15 33.80 56.73
C ALA A 275 42.59 33.39 56.35
N MET A 276 43.55 34.07 56.96
CA MET A 276 45.00 33.88 56.96
C MET A 276 45.47 32.51 57.50
N ALA A 277 46.58 31.98 56.96
CA ALA A 277 47.80 31.50 57.67
C ALA A 277 48.65 30.65 56.69
N GLN A 278 49.87 31.07 56.30
CA GLN A 278 51.17 30.57 56.82
C GLN A 278 51.18 29.03 56.94
N THR A 279 51.93 28.26 56.16
CA THR A 279 53.39 27.92 56.19
C THR A 279 53.50 26.80 55.12
N MET A 280 54.49 26.63 54.24
CA MET A 280 55.95 26.74 54.27
C MET A 280 56.42 26.75 52.81
#